data_AF-A0A2N5U939-F1
#
_entry.id   AF-A0A2N5U939-F1
#
_cell.length_a   1.000
_cell.length_b   1.000
_cell.length_c   1.000
_cell.angle_alpha   90.00
_cell.angle_beta   90.00
_cell.angle_gamma   90.00
#
_symmetry.space_group_name_H-M   'P 1'
#
loop_
_entity.id
_entity.type
_entity.pdbx_description
1 polymer ?
#
loop_
_entity_poly.entity_id
_entity_poly.type
_entity_poly.pdbx_seq_one_letter_code
_entity_poly.pdbx_strand_id
1 'polypeptide(L)'
;MHWEELNIIPHGLAQGWPSILDFANLPRRVKNLCNHLLAICDKRITSSYLDQAVHTWITIGRNKSQSLFYDMSSFDTEQPGYYGVQGFQIIYNTLHYMFLSTTTIDYTTQLACPILADYLVQKVLIPETALSLIAEDFNTHRLNPLVQNTLNESRAYGAAMFPDEASSL
;
A
#
# COMPACT_ATOMS: atom_id res chain seq x y z
N MET A 1 -5.13 -1.27 24.71
CA MET A 1 -3.73 -1.15 25.14
C MET A 1 -3.41 -2.27 26.14
N HIS A 2 -2.90 -3.44 25.70
CA HIS A 2 -2.27 -4.41 26.63
C HIS A 2 -1.54 -5.66 26.05
N TRP A 3 -1.63 -6.02 24.76
CA TRP A 3 -0.87 -7.17 24.19
C TRP A 3 0.10 -6.77 23.07
N GLU A 4 -0.28 -5.78 22.26
CA GLU A 4 0.48 -5.27 21.12
C GLU A 4 1.78 -4.58 21.57
N GLU A 5 1.70 -3.72 22.58
CA GLU A 5 2.86 -3.00 23.12
C GLU A 5 3.86 -3.90 23.84
N LEU A 6 3.42 -5.01 24.43
CA LEU A 6 4.27 -5.90 25.21
C LEU A 6 5.04 -6.91 24.37
N ASN A 7 4.51 -7.28 23.19
CA ASN A 7 5.10 -8.33 22.34
C ASN A 7 5.44 -7.87 20.92
N ILE A 8 4.55 -7.10 20.28
CA ILE A 8 4.70 -6.75 18.86
C ILE A 8 5.75 -5.65 18.68
N ILE A 9 5.69 -4.60 19.50
CA ILE A 9 6.66 -3.49 19.40
C ILE A 9 8.10 -3.98 19.66
N PRO A 10 8.40 -4.70 20.77
CA PRO A 10 9.74 -5.24 20.99
C PRO A 10 10.20 -6.20 19.89
N HIS A 11 9.29 -7.03 19.35
CA HIS A 11 9.61 -7.93 18.24
C HIS A 11 10.01 -7.15 16.98
N GLY A 12 9.23 -6.14 16.58
CA GLY A 12 9.55 -5.34 15.39
C GLY A 12 10.86 -4.56 15.53
N LEU A 13 11.17 -4.07 16.72
CA LEU A 13 12.47 -3.45 17.00
C LEU A 13 13.63 -4.45 16.88
N ALA A 14 13.44 -5.70 17.33
CA ALA A 14 14.44 -6.75 17.18
C ALA A 14 14.66 -7.16 15.71
N GLN A 15 13.63 -7.04 14.86
CA GLN A 15 13.73 -7.21 13.40
C GLN A 15 14.37 -5.99 12.70
N GLY A 16 14.62 -4.90 13.42
CA GLY A 16 15.19 -3.67 12.87
C GLY A 16 14.18 -2.80 12.11
N TRP A 17 12.88 -2.96 12.33
CA TRP A 17 11.88 -2.09 11.72
C TRP A 17 11.92 -0.68 12.32
N PRO A 18 11.64 0.37 11.53
CA PRO A 18 11.80 1.74 11.99
C PRO A 18 10.82 2.10 13.12
N SER A 19 11.34 2.66 14.21
CA SER A 19 10.53 3.23 15.29
C SER A 19 10.16 4.70 15.06
N ILE A 20 10.83 5.36 14.12
CA ILE A 20 10.60 6.75 13.73
C ILE A 20 10.60 6.80 12.20
N LEU A 21 9.55 7.37 11.62
CA LEU A 21 9.41 7.58 10.18
C LEU A 21 9.25 9.07 9.87
N ASP A 22 9.90 9.53 8.79
CA ASP A 22 9.74 10.89 8.28
C ASP A 22 8.47 10.98 7.41
N PHE A 23 7.32 11.03 8.08
CA PHE A 23 6.01 11.16 7.42
C PHE A 23 5.86 12.48 6.64
N ALA A 24 6.57 13.54 7.02
CA ALA A 24 6.54 14.81 6.29
C ALA A 24 7.12 14.67 4.87
N ASN A 25 8.10 13.78 4.71
CA ASN A 25 8.79 13.54 3.44
C ASN A 25 8.20 12.36 2.65
N LEU A 26 7.36 11.53 3.29
CA LEU A 26 6.69 10.39 2.66
C LEU A 26 5.93 10.75 1.37
N PRO A 27 5.15 11.86 1.26
CA PRO A 27 4.51 12.23 0.00
C PRO A 27 5.50 12.44 -1.16
N ARG A 28 6.69 12.99 -0.87
CA ARG A 28 7.73 13.19 -1.88
C ARG A 28 8.29 11.85 -2.35
N ARG A 29 8.51 10.92 -1.43
CA ARG A 29 8.98 9.55 -1.75
C ARG A 29 7.97 8.83 -2.65
N VAL A 30 6.69 8.86 -2.30
CA VAL A 30 5.62 8.29 -3.13
C VAL A 30 5.59 8.93 -4.53
N LYS A 31 5.71 10.26 -4.63
CA LYS A 31 5.78 10.95 -5.93
C LYS A 31 6.98 10.54 -6.78
N ASN A 32 8.13 10.26 -6.17
CA ASN A 32 9.32 9.79 -6.90
C ASN A 32 9.09 8.42 -7.55
N LEU A 33 8.14 7.63 -7.05
CA LEU A 33 7.78 6.33 -7.63
C LEU A 33 6.83 6.44 -8.83
N CYS A 34 6.38 7.65 -9.22
CA CYS A 34 5.39 7.86 -10.28
C CYS A 34 5.70 7.08 -11.57
N ASN A 35 6.92 7.20 -12.09
CA ASN A 35 7.33 6.52 -13.32
C ASN A 35 7.29 5.00 -13.18
N HIS A 36 7.64 4.47 -12.01
CA HIS A 36 7.60 3.04 -11.73
C HIS A 36 6.15 2.54 -11.69
N LEU A 37 5.28 3.23 -10.97
CA LEU A 37 3.86 2.90 -10.85
C LEU A 37 3.15 2.97 -12.20
N LEU A 38 3.42 4.01 -13.00
CA LEU A 38 2.90 4.11 -14.37
C LEU A 38 3.37 2.94 -15.25
N ALA A 39 4.63 2.52 -15.12
CA ALA A 39 5.13 1.36 -15.87
C ALA A 39 4.44 0.04 -15.46
N ILE A 40 3.95 -0.07 -14.22
CA ILE A 40 3.10 -1.19 -13.79
C ILE A 40 1.71 -1.08 -14.44
N CYS A 41 1.08 0.10 -14.40
CA CYS A 41 -0.22 0.34 -15.05
C CYS A 41 -0.18 0.03 -16.56
N ASP A 42 0.90 0.43 -17.23
CA ASP A 42 1.13 0.16 -18.66
C ASP A 42 1.52 -1.29 -18.96
N LYS A 43 1.63 -2.16 -17.93
CA LYS A 43 2.09 -3.56 -18.04
C LYS A 43 3.50 -3.70 -18.62
N ARG A 44 4.31 -2.63 -18.55
CA ARG A 44 5.74 -2.65 -18.89
C ARG A 44 6.56 -3.34 -17.80
N ILE A 45 6.06 -3.33 -16.58
CA ILE A 45 6.60 -4.06 -15.43
C ILE A 45 5.53 -5.04 -14.94
N THR A 46 5.95 -6.28 -14.69
CA THR A 46 5.09 -7.31 -14.11
C THR A 46 4.80 -7.01 -12.64
N SER A 47 3.54 -7.19 -12.23
CA SER A 47 3.09 -6.97 -10.86
C SER A 47 2.14 -8.10 -10.48
N SER A 48 2.48 -8.85 -9.44
CA SER A 48 1.60 -9.89 -8.89
C SER A 48 0.30 -9.30 -8.34
N TYR A 49 0.35 -8.08 -7.80
CA TYR A 49 -0.83 -7.35 -7.35
C TYR A 49 -1.76 -7.00 -8.51
N LEU A 50 -1.22 -6.52 -9.62
CA LEU A 50 -2.02 -6.24 -10.82
C LEU A 50 -2.66 -7.51 -11.38
N ASP A 51 -1.88 -8.59 -11.49
CA ASP A 51 -2.37 -9.87 -11.99
C ASP A 51 -3.50 -10.42 -11.10
N GLN A 52 -3.33 -10.36 -9.77
CA GLN A 52 -4.34 -10.77 -8.80
C GLN A 52 -5.59 -9.88 -8.83
N ALA A 53 -5.42 -8.57 -8.95
CA ALA A 53 -6.54 -7.61 -9.02
C ALA A 53 -7.38 -7.84 -10.29
N VAL A 54 -6.73 -8.00 -11.44
CA VAL A 54 -7.40 -8.28 -12.71
C VAL A 54 -8.09 -9.64 -12.68
N HIS A 55 -7.40 -10.67 -12.18
CA HIS A 55 -7.98 -12.01 -12.03
C HIS A 55 -9.22 -11.97 -11.15
N THR A 56 -9.14 -11.36 -9.96
CA THR A 56 -10.26 -11.23 -9.02
C THR A 56 -11.45 -10.52 -9.66
N TRP A 57 -11.17 -9.42 -10.37
CA TRP A 57 -12.19 -8.64 -11.07
C TRP A 57 -12.93 -9.45 -12.14
N ILE A 58 -12.19 -10.25 -12.92
CA ILE A 58 -12.76 -11.10 -13.97
C ILE A 58 -13.54 -12.28 -13.38
N THR A 59 -12.98 -12.96 -12.37
CA THR A 59 -13.57 -14.18 -11.80
C THR A 59 -14.85 -13.90 -11.01
N ILE A 60 -14.85 -12.85 -10.20
CA ILE A 60 -15.93 -12.59 -9.23
C ILE A 60 -16.91 -11.52 -9.74
N GLY A 61 -16.48 -10.74 -10.75
CA GLY A 61 -17.28 -9.70 -11.40
C GLY A 61 -17.28 -8.37 -10.64
N ARG A 62 -17.64 -7.30 -11.35
CA ARG A 62 -17.59 -5.90 -10.86
C ARG A 62 -18.27 -5.71 -9.51
N ASN A 63 -19.54 -6.09 -9.37
CA ASN A 63 -20.35 -5.77 -8.19
C ASN A 63 -19.80 -6.43 -6.92
N LYS A 64 -19.36 -7.69 -7.01
CA LYS A 64 -18.78 -8.40 -5.87
C LYS A 64 -17.35 -7.94 -5.58
N SER A 65 -16.56 -7.62 -6.60
CA SER A 65 -15.22 -7.05 -6.41
C SER A 65 -15.26 -5.69 -5.73
N GLN A 66 -16.28 -4.87 -6.05
CA GLN A 66 -16.56 -3.62 -5.34
C GLN A 66 -17.07 -3.87 -3.91
N SER A 67 -17.90 -4.90 -3.70
CA SER A 67 -18.32 -5.27 -2.34
C SER A 67 -17.12 -5.68 -1.47
N LEU A 68 -16.21 -6.52 -1.98
CA LEU A 68 -14.97 -6.90 -1.32
C LEU A 68 -14.03 -5.71 -1.08
N PHE A 69 -14.15 -4.68 -1.90
CA PHE A 69 -13.42 -3.44 -1.72
C PHE A 69 -13.93 -2.64 -0.52
N TYR A 70 -15.25 -2.51 -0.35
CA TYR A 70 -15.85 -1.83 0.81
C TYR A 70 -15.96 -2.71 2.07
N ASP A 71 -15.58 -3.99 1.96
CA ASP A 71 -15.56 -4.90 3.09
C ASP A 71 -14.33 -4.62 3.97
N MET A 72 -14.60 -4.23 5.22
CA MET A 72 -13.60 -3.83 6.22
C MET A 72 -12.59 -4.94 6.51
N SER A 73 -12.94 -6.21 6.24
CA SER A 73 -12.02 -7.36 6.36
C SER A 73 -10.89 -7.37 5.31
N SER A 74 -11.06 -6.68 4.17
CA SER A 74 -10.00 -6.56 3.17
C SER A 74 -8.92 -5.54 3.56
N PHE A 75 -9.20 -4.68 4.54
CA PHE A 75 -8.30 -3.60 4.96
C PHE A 75 -7.01 -4.14 5.58
N ASP A 76 -7.07 -5.30 6.25
CA ASP A 76 -5.91 -5.98 6.84
C ASP A 76 -4.87 -6.45 5.81
N THR A 77 -5.29 -6.59 4.54
CA THR A 77 -4.38 -6.98 3.44
C THR A 77 -3.71 -5.78 2.78
N GLU A 78 -4.28 -4.58 2.94
CA GLU A 78 -3.87 -3.34 2.27
C GLU A 78 -2.99 -2.43 3.12
N GLN A 79 -2.75 -2.81 4.38
CA GLN A 79 -1.87 -2.05 5.26
C GLN A 79 -0.43 -2.05 4.74
N PRO A 80 0.25 -0.89 4.70
CA PRO A 80 1.59 -0.73 4.15
C PRO A 80 2.70 -1.21 5.10
N GLY A 81 2.50 -2.35 5.79
CA GLY A 81 3.45 -2.91 6.74
C GLY A 81 3.72 -1.97 7.92
N TYR A 82 4.99 -1.79 8.28
CA TYR A 82 5.40 -0.93 9.40
C TYR A 82 5.06 0.56 9.21
N TYR A 83 4.62 0.99 8.03
CA TYR A 83 4.13 2.36 7.83
C TYR A 83 2.80 2.63 8.56
N GLY A 84 2.09 1.58 8.97
CA GLY A 84 0.89 1.68 9.80
C GLY A 84 -0.26 2.43 9.12
N VAL A 85 -1.25 2.81 9.94
CA VAL A 85 -2.46 3.50 9.47
C VAL A 85 -2.14 4.92 9.04
N GLN A 86 -1.26 5.61 9.78
CA GLN A 86 -0.82 6.97 9.43
C GLN A 86 -0.11 7.00 8.07
N GLY A 87 0.81 6.07 7.82
CA GLY A 87 1.48 5.94 6.53
C GLY A 87 0.53 5.56 5.40
N PHE A 88 -0.45 4.68 5.67
CA PHE A 88 -1.50 4.34 4.70
C PHE A 88 -2.26 5.58 4.24
N GLN A 89 -2.73 6.42 5.17
CA GLN A 89 -3.48 7.64 4.84
C GLN A 89 -2.65 8.57 3.93
N ILE A 90 -1.36 8.75 4.23
CA ILE A 90 -0.46 9.60 3.44
C ILE A 90 -0.23 9.01 2.04
N ILE A 91 0.04 7.71 1.95
CA ILE A 91 0.24 6.99 0.68
C ILE A 91 -1.04 7.08 -0.16
N TYR A 92 -2.19 6.75 0.42
CA TYR A 92 -3.50 6.79 -0.22
C TYR A 92 -3.79 8.19 -0.79
N ASN A 93 -3.70 9.23 0.05
CA ASN A 93 -3.98 10.61 -0.37
C ASN A 93 -3.03 11.09 -1.47
N THR A 94 -1.75 10.71 -1.39
CA THR A 94 -0.76 11.08 -2.41
C THR A 94 -1.05 10.38 -3.74
N LEU A 95 -1.33 9.08 -3.72
CA LEU A 95 -1.69 8.33 -4.92
C LEU A 95 -3.02 8.79 -5.52
N HIS A 96 -4.01 9.07 -4.68
CA HIS A 96 -5.29 9.61 -5.11
C HIS A 96 -5.11 10.95 -5.82
N TYR A 97 -4.27 11.84 -5.30
CA TYR A 97 -3.93 13.09 -5.98
C TYR A 97 -3.21 12.86 -7.32
N MET A 98 -2.29 11.89 -7.38
CA MET A 98 -1.50 11.61 -8.60
C MET A 98 -2.29 10.93 -9.72
N PHE A 99 -3.22 10.04 -9.37
CA PHE A 99 -3.89 9.15 -10.32
C PHE A 99 -5.39 9.42 -10.46
N LEU A 100 -6.04 9.95 -9.43
CA LEU A 100 -7.51 10.12 -9.38
C LEU A 100 -7.95 11.59 -9.28
N SER A 101 -7.04 12.53 -9.51
CA SER A 101 -7.41 13.94 -9.66
C SER A 101 -8.25 14.14 -10.93
N THR A 102 -8.99 15.25 -10.98
CA THR A 102 -9.82 15.62 -12.13
C THR A 102 -9.05 15.72 -13.44
N THR A 103 -7.74 16.00 -13.39
CA THR A 103 -6.88 16.11 -14.57
C THR A 103 -6.27 14.77 -15.00
N THR A 104 -6.25 13.76 -14.14
CA THR A 104 -5.56 12.47 -14.39
C THR A 104 -6.51 11.28 -14.48
N ILE A 105 -7.73 11.40 -13.96
CA ILE A 105 -8.68 10.27 -13.84
C ILE A 105 -9.00 9.59 -15.18
N ASP A 106 -9.14 10.35 -16.27
CA ASP A 106 -9.45 9.79 -17.59
C ASP A 106 -8.32 8.90 -18.10
N TYR A 107 -7.07 9.37 -17.94
CA TYR A 107 -5.88 8.61 -18.31
C TYR A 107 -5.74 7.35 -17.45
N THR A 108 -5.89 7.48 -16.12
CA THR A 108 -5.83 6.34 -15.20
C THR A 108 -6.93 5.32 -15.49
N THR A 109 -8.13 5.77 -15.87
CA THR A 109 -9.24 4.87 -16.23
C THR A 109 -8.93 4.05 -17.48
N GLN A 110 -8.26 4.65 -18.47
CA GLN A 110 -7.80 3.93 -19.65
C GLN A 110 -6.76 2.87 -19.29
N LEU A 111 -5.79 3.22 -18.44
CA LEU A 111 -4.76 2.29 -17.97
C LEU A 111 -5.31 1.17 -17.09
N ALA A 112 -6.33 1.47 -16.27
CA ALA A 112 -6.94 0.51 -15.36
C ALA A 112 -7.73 -0.58 -16.08
N CYS A 113 -8.10 -0.41 -17.36
CA CYS A 113 -8.92 -1.38 -18.09
C CYS A 113 -8.32 -2.82 -18.00
N PRO A 114 -9.10 -3.83 -17.55
CA PRO A 114 -10.56 -3.86 -17.40
C PRO A 114 -11.12 -3.50 -16.00
N ILE A 115 -10.26 -3.16 -15.05
CA ILE A 115 -10.65 -2.79 -13.67
C ILE A 115 -10.93 -1.29 -13.54
N LEU A 116 -11.48 -0.87 -12.40
CA LEU A 116 -11.70 0.55 -12.10
C LEU A 116 -10.42 1.23 -11.63
N ALA A 117 -10.30 2.53 -11.91
CA ALA A 117 -9.17 3.35 -11.47
C ALA A 117 -8.98 3.32 -9.94
N ASP A 118 -10.05 3.49 -9.16
CA ASP A 118 -9.96 3.44 -7.69
C ASP A 118 -9.55 2.05 -7.19
N TYR A 119 -10.01 0.99 -7.86
CA TYR A 119 -9.67 -0.39 -7.53
C TYR A 119 -8.20 -0.68 -7.87
N LEU A 120 -7.69 -0.14 -8.98
CA LEU A 120 -6.27 -0.20 -9.36
C LEU A 120 -5.41 0.50 -8.30
N VAL A 121 -5.76 1.72 -7.88
CA VAL A 121 -4.98 2.45 -6.87
C VAL A 121 -4.87 1.62 -5.60
N GLN A 122 -5.96 1.03 -5.15
CA GLN A 122 -6.01 0.39 -3.83
C GLN A 122 -5.44 -1.03 -3.82
N LYS A 123 -5.82 -1.86 -4.80
CA LYS A 123 -5.34 -3.25 -4.86
C LYS A 123 -3.96 -3.40 -5.47
N VAL A 124 -3.46 -2.38 -6.17
CA VAL A 124 -2.19 -2.45 -6.90
C VAL A 124 -1.24 -1.35 -6.45
N LEU A 125 -1.60 -0.07 -6.61
CA LEU A 125 -0.62 1.00 -6.41
C LEU A 125 -0.22 1.19 -4.96
N ILE A 126 -1.13 1.04 -3.99
CA ILE A 126 -0.81 1.08 -2.56
C ILE A 126 0.19 -0.02 -2.17
N PRO A 127 -0.07 -1.32 -2.42
CA PRO A 127 0.89 -2.36 -2.05
C PRO A 127 2.23 -2.26 -2.81
N GLU A 128 2.23 -1.88 -4.09
CA GLU A 128 3.45 -1.65 -4.87
C GLU A 128 4.27 -0.47 -4.33
N THR A 129 3.58 0.59 -3.89
CA THR A 129 4.21 1.74 -3.23
C THR A 129 4.82 1.31 -1.90
N ALA A 130 4.10 0.56 -1.08
CA ALA A 130 4.60 0.07 0.20
C ALA A 130 5.83 -0.83 0.02
N LEU A 131 5.81 -1.77 -0.92
CA LEU A 131 6.99 -2.58 -1.26
C LEU A 131 8.18 -1.70 -1.68
N SER A 132 7.94 -0.72 -2.54
CA SER A 132 9.00 0.14 -3.04
C SER A 132 9.62 1.00 -1.93
N LEU A 133 8.79 1.56 -1.05
CA LEU A 133 9.25 2.33 0.11
C LEU A 133 10.07 1.46 1.09
N ILE A 134 9.60 0.26 1.39
CA ILE A 134 10.33 -0.69 2.25
C ILE A 134 11.67 -1.07 1.61
N ALA A 135 11.69 -1.28 0.29
CA ALA A 135 12.92 -1.58 -0.43
C ALA A 135 13.92 -0.42 -0.39
N GLU A 136 13.45 0.83 -0.52
CA GLU A 136 14.26 2.03 -0.34
C GLU A 136 14.85 2.10 1.08
N ASP A 137 14.04 1.82 2.11
CA ASP A 137 14.47 1.88 3.51
C ASP A 137 15.55 0.84 3.83
N PHE A 138 15.46 -0.35 3.24
CA PHE A 138 16.50 -1.38 3.33
C PHE A 138 17.65 -1.21 2.34
N ASN A 139 17.62 -0.16 1.50
CA ASN A 139 18.58 0.07 0.42
C ASN A 139 18.78 -1.20 -0.45
N THR A 140 17.67 -1.83 -0.84
CA THR A 140 17.64 -3.10 -1.57
C THR A 140 16.68 -3.05 -2.75
N HIS A 141 16.58 -4.15 -3.50
CA HIS A 141 15.68 -4.26 -4.63
C HIS A 141 14.29 -4.72 -4.19
N ARG A 142 13.22 -4.13 -4.76
CA ARG A 142 11.81 -4.47 -4.42
C ARG A 142 11.43 -5.94 -4.56
N LEU A 143 12.12 -6.66 -5.46
CA LEU A 143 11.91 -8.10 -5.68
C LEU A 143 12.63 -8.99 -4.66
N ASN A 144 13.40 -8.40 -3.73
CA ASN A 144 14.03 -9.16 -2.66
C ASN A 144 12.93 -9.74 -1.75
N PRO A 145 12.90 -11.06 -1.50
CA PRO A 145 11.88 -11.68 -0.66
C PRO A 145 11.76 -11.05 0.74
N LEU A 146 12.86 -10.49 1.27
CA LEU A 146 12.86 -9.78 2.54
C LEU A 146 11.86 -8.61 2.56
N VAL A 147 11.70 -7.90 1.44
CA VAL A 147 10.79 -6.74 1.33
C VAL A 147 9.34 -7.19 1.46
N GLN A 148 8.97 -8.24 0.72
CA GLN A 148 7.62 -8.81 0.78
C GLN A 148 7.31 -9.41 2.15
N ASN A 149 8.27 -10.14 2.74
CA ASN A 149 8.13 -10.70 4.08
C ASN A 149 7.97 -9.57 5.10
N THR A 150 8.80 -8.53 5.03
CA THR A 150 8.68 -7.35 5.90
C THR A 150 7.32 -6.69 5.74
N LEU A 151 6.84 -6.45 4.52
CA LEU A 151 5.54 -5.84 4.28
C LEU A 151 4.41 -6.62 4.98
N ASN A 152 4.47 -7.95 4.93
CA ASN A 152 3.44 -8.82 5.51
C ASN A 152 3.55 -8.94 7.03
N GLU A 153 4.76 -9.18 7.54
CA GLU A 153 5.01 -9.46 8.96
C GLU A 153 4.91 -8.19 9.83
N SER A 154 5.18 -7.03 9.25
CA SER A 154 5.24 -5.76 10.00
C SER A 154 3.92 -5.01 10.11
N ARG A 155 2.80 -5.55 9.61
CA ARG A 155 1.49 -4.87 9.65
C ARG A 155 1.01 -4.60 11.07
N ALA A 156 1.03 -5.63 11.92
CA ALA A 156 0.63 -5.48 13.32
C ALA A 156 1.54 -4.49 14.07
N TYR A 157 2.83 -4.46 13.72
CA TYR A 157 3.78 -3.50 14.26
C TYR A 157 3.45 -2.08 13.82
N GLY A 158 3.22 -1.85 12.52
CA GLY A 158 2.84 -0.54 11.99
C GLY A 158 1.54 -0.04 12.58
N ALA A 159 0.52 -0.88 12.70
CA ALA A 159 -0.76 -0.53 13.32
C ALA A 159 -0.59 -0.11 14.79
N ALA A 160 0.29 -0.77 15.54
CA ALA A 160 0.56 -0.43 16.93
C ALA A 160 1.44 0.83 17.08
N MET A 161 2.46 1.01 16.24
CA MET A 161 3.43 2.10 16.33
C MET A 161 2.93 3.41 15.72
N PHE A 162 2.16 3.33 14.63
CA PHE A 162 1.68 4.48 13.87
C PHE A 162 0.16 4.36 13.62
N PRO A 163 -0.65 4.40 14.70
CA PRO A 163 -2.11 4.32 14.60
C PRO A 163 -2.70 5.60 13.98
N ASP A 164 -4.00 5.57 13.69
CA ASP A 164 -4.74 6.77 13.30
C ASP A 164 -4.83 7.76 14.47
N GLU A 165 -4.50 9.04 14.24
CA GLU A 165 -4.57 10.09 15.28
C GLU A 165 -5.97 10.20 15.90
N ALA A 166 -7.02 9.77 15.18
CA ALA A 166 -8.41 9.73 15.66
C ALA A 166 -8.71 8.63 16.71
N SER A 167 -7.80 7.68 16.94
CA SER A 167 -8.01 6.55 17.87
C SER A 167 -7.60 6.84 19.32
N SER A 168 -7.21 8.09 19.62
CA SER A 168 -6.70 8.51 20.93
C SER A 168 -7.72 9.28 21.79
N LEU A 169 -9.02 9.12 21.56
CA LEU A 169 -10.10 9.71 22.37
C LEU A 169 -10.81 8.67 23.24
#